data_AF-A0A9P6PQI9-F1
#
_entry.id   AF-A0A9P6PQI9-F1
#
_cell.length_a   1.000
_cell.length_b   1.000
_cell.length_c   1.000
_cell.angle_alpha   90.00
_cell.angle_beta   90.00
_cell.angle_gamma   90.00
#
_symmetry.space_group_name_H-M   'P 1'
#
loop_
_entity.id
_entity.type
_entity.pdbx_description
1 polymer ?
#
loop_
_entity_poly.entity_id
_entity_poly.type
_entity_poly.pdbx_seq_one_letter_code
_entity_poly.pdbx_strand_id
1 'polypeptide(L)'
;MSFSTLAQLAEQSKQLTSHISGINLPHIERGIDQIENQSRKLATKASKPADITDSKAQNFLARSGIDANAINSSINNINLKSTFEPFQPIFDTDTEAFLRHQHEQIIINTIDESRRETVMDFDSNFETSLNYDWERTKKRIFEELGHSQLPAAGPDNDLGQSTRTLRGASSLGLSQSSSYLPGFNQSPSSLDIIFSKLKPYYKVVYDLCEARLQGSAFPLASHFVDASRLAHRDQ
;
A
#
# COMPACT_ATOMS: atom_id res chain seq x y z
N MET A 1 -32.65 49.34 12.50
CA MET A 1 -33.27 48.21 11.76
C MET A 1 -32.19 47.47 10.95
N SER A 2 -31.40 46.59 11.57
CA SER A 2 -30.40 45.77 10.85
C SER A 2 -30.12 44.40 11.51
N PHE A 3 -30.62 44.15 12.73
CA PHE A 3 -30.44 42.88 13.45
C PHE A 3 -31.13 41.68 12.77
N SER A 4 -32.22 41.91 12.03
CA SER A 4 -32.98 40.83 11.37
C SER A 4 -32.20 40.15 10.25
N THR A 5 -31.35 40.89 9.53
CA THR A 5 -30.58 40.35 8.39
C THR A 5 -29.45 39.42 8.85
N LEU A 6 -28.76 39.75 9.94
CA LEU A 6 -27.70 38.90 10.50
C LEU A 6 -28.30 37.64 11.13
N ALA A 7 -29.41 37.78 11.87
CA ALA A 7 -30.14 36.63 12.40
C ALA A 7 -30.63 35.70 11.28
N GLN A 8 -31.16 36.24 10.18
CA GLN A 8 -31.53 35.44 9.00
C GLN A 8 -30.33 34.76 8.35
N LEU A 9 -29.19 35.45 8.22
CA LEU A 9 -27.98 34.86 7.65
C LEU A 9 -27.45 33.70 8.54
N ALA A 10 -27.49 33.88 9.86
CA ALA A 10 -27.10 32.84 10.82
C ALA A 10 -28.05 31.63 10.76
N GLU A 11 -29.35 31.87 10.64
CA GLU A 11 -30.37 30.82 10.43
C GLU A 11 -30.13 30.06 9.12
N GLN A 12 -29.86 30.77 8.02
CA GLN A 12 -29.56 30.17 6.71
C GLN A 12 -28.25 29.38 6.73
N SER A 13 -27.21 29.88 7.40
CA SER A 13 -25.95 29.16 7.60
C SER A 13 -26.15 27.87 8.41
N LYS A 14 -26.97 27.92 9.46
CA LYS A 14 -27.32 26.74 10.27
C LYS A 14 -28.08 25.68 9.46
N GLN A 15 -29.01 26.09 8.59
CA GLN A 15 -29.76 25.18 7.72
C GLN A 15 -28.89 24.53 6.63
N LEU A 16 -27.90 25.23 6.09
CA LEU A 16 -26.94 24.64 5.16
C LEU A 16 -25.99 23.65 5.85
N THR A 17 -25.56 23.98 7.07
CA THR A 17 -24.65 23.14 7.88
C THR A 17 -25.34 21.87 8.39
N SER A 18 -26.64 21.91 8.69
CA SER A 18 -27.39 20.71 9.06
C SER A 18 -27.48 19.71 7.90
N HIS A 19 -27.52 20.19 6.66
CA HIS A 19 -27.59 19.34 5.47
C HIS A 19 -26.24 18.68 5.11
N ILE A 20 -25.11 19.28 5.53
CA ILE A 20 -23.76 18.67 5.37
C ILE A 20 -23.46 17.65 6.47
N SER A 21 -24.07 17.82 7.64
CA SER A 21 -23.87 16.97 8.82
C SER A 21 -24.83 15.78 8.80
N GLY A 22 -24.80 14.98 7.73
CA GLY A 22 -25.64 13.78 7.53
C GLY A 22 -25.39 12.63 8.53
N ILE A 23 -24.74 12.87 9.66
CA ILE A 23 -24.47 11.89 10.70
C ILE A 23 -24.95 12.48 12.02
N ASN A 24 -26.03 11.90 12.54
CA ASN A 24 -26.76 12.19 13.77
C ASN A 24 -25.87 12.46 15.01
N LEU A 25 -25.25 13.63 15.08
CA LEU A 25 -24.66 14.15 16.31
C LEU A 25 -25.46 15.40 16.73
N PRO A 26 -25.89 15.50 18.00
CA PRO A 26 -26.60 16.66 18.49
C PRO A 26 -25.73 17.92 18.33
N HIS A 27 -26.30 18.99 17.79
CA HIS A 27 -25.62 20.29 17.67
C HIS A 27 -25.42 20.88 19.06
N ILE A 28 -24.17 20.91 19.54
CA ILE A 28 -23.84 21.43 20.87
C ILE A 28 -23.35 22.87 20.71
N GLU A 29 -24.22 23.84 20.99
CA GLU A 29 -23.80 25.24 21.12
C GLU A 29 -23.15 25.44 22.49
N ARG A 30 -21.83 25.59 22.51
CA ARG A 30 -21.07 25.94 23.71
C ARG A 30 -20.72 27.42 23.67
N GLY A 31 -21.01 28.15 24.75
CA GLY A 31 -20.52 29.52 24.89
C GLY A 31 -18.99 29.54 24.94
N ILE A 32 -18.37 30.66 24.54
CA ILE A 32 -16.90 30.81 24.53
C ILE A 32 -16.29 30.47 25.91
N ASP A 33 -16.91 30.91 27.00
CA ASP A 33 -16.45 30.59 28.37
C ASP A 33 -16.53 29.09 28.70
N GLN A 34 -17.51 28.38 28.12
CA GLN A 34 -17.66 26.94 28.29
C GLN A 34 -16.62 26.17 27.46
N ILE A 35 -16.33 26.65 26.24
CA ILE A 35 -15.27 26.12 25.38
C ILE A 35 -13.92 26.33 26.05
N GLU A 36 -13.65 27.51 26.62
CA GLU A 36 -12.38 27.79 27.31
C GLU A 36 -12.20 26.89 28.52
N ASN A 37 -13.21 26.78 29.38
CA ASN A 37 -13.14 25.93 30.57
C ASN A 37 -12.95 24.45 30.23
N GLN A 38 -13.58 23.97 29.16
CA GLN A 38 -13.41 22.60 28.71
C GLN A 38 -12.08 22.38 27.99
N SER A 39 -11.61 23.35 27.20
CA SER A 39 -10.29 23.35 26.59
C SER A 39 -9.20 23.28 27.65
N ARG A 40 -9.30 24.10 28.71
CA ARG A 40 -8.37 24.07 29.86
C ARG A 40 -8.42 22.74 30.61
N LYS A 41 -9.61 22.14 30.77
CA LYS A 41 -9.77 20.80 31.35
C LYS A 41 -9.19 19.70 30.46
N LEU A 42 -9.32 19.81 29.14
CA LEU A 42 -8.74 18.86 28.19
C LEU A 42 -7.22 19.00 28.11
N ALA A 43 -6.69 20.21 28.07
CA ALA A 43 -5.24 20.48 28.09
C ALA A 43 -4.59 19.94 29.37
N THR A 44 -5.23 20.13 30.53
CA THR A 44 -4.73 19.56 31.80
C THR A 44 -4.86 18.04 31.87
N LYS A 45 -5.86 17.44 31.22
CA LYS A 45 -5.99 15.98 31.11
C LYS A 45 -4.99 15.38 30.13
N ALA A 46 -4.73 16.03 29.00
CA ALA A 46 -3.73 15.62 28.02
C ALA A 46 -2.30 15.77 28.55
N SER A 47 -2.06 16.73 29.45
CA SER A 47 -0.76 16.91 30.10
C SER A 47 -0.51 15.96 31.28
N LYS A 48 -1.51 15.19 31.73
CA LYS A 48 -1.32 14.23 32.82
C LYS A 48 -0.87 12.88 32.24
N PRO A 49 0.31 12.35 32.64
CA PRO A 49 0.69 11.00 32.28
C PRO A 49 -0.31 10.00 32.88
N ALA A 50 -0.63 8.95 32.13
CA ALA A 50 -1.62 7.94 32.45
C ALA A 50 -1.14 6.98 33.58
N ASP A 51 -0.84 7.50 34.76
CA ASP A 51 -0.04 6.79 35.77
C ASP A 51 -0.72 5.61 36.49
N ILE A 52 -2.02 5.36 36.32
CA ILE A 52 -2.74 4.41 37.22
C ILE A 52 -3.31 3.18 36.49
N THR A 53 -3.45 3.20 35.16
CA THR A 53 -3.96 2.04 34.39
C THR A 53 -2.91 1.37 33.50
N ASP A 54 -1.76 2.02 33.28
CA ASP A 54 -0.76 1.55 32.33
C ASP A 54 0.06 0.37 32.82
N SER A 55 0.22 0.15 34.13
CA SER A 55 1.10 -0.91 34.64
C SER A 55 0.66 -2.32 34.24
N LYS A 56 -0.65 -2.55 34.09
CA LYS A 56 -1.17 -3.83 33.58
C LYS A 56 -0.97 -3.96 32.07
N ALA A 57 -1.23 -2.90 31.31
CA ALA A 57 -1.01 -2.87 29.87
C ALA A 57 0.48 -3.04 29.51
N GLN A 58 1.37 -2.36 30.25
CA GLN A 58 2.83 -2.49 30.16
C GLN A 58 3.27 -3.94 30.33
N ASN A 59 2.68 -4.65 31.29
CA ASN A 59 2.99 -6.06 31.55
C ASN A 59 2.49 -6.98 30.42
N PHE A 60 1.31 -6.72 29.84
CA PHE A 60 0.83 -7.45 28.67
C PHE A 60 1.69 -7.22 27.41
N LEU A 61 2.17 -5.99 27.19
CA LEU A 61 3.03 -5.63 26.06
C LEU A 61 4.44 -6.25 26.20
N ALA A 62 5.02 -6.22 27.41
CA ALA A 62 6.29 -6.88 27.70
C ALA A 62 6.21 -8.39 27.45
N ARG A 63 5.08 -9.02 27.80
CA ARG A 63 4.84 -10.44 27.52
C ARG A 63 4.69 -10.75 26.03
N SER A 64 4.34 -9.75 25.20
CA SER A 64 4.32 -9.83 23.74
C SER A 64 5.68 -9.53 23.10
N GLY A 65 6.75 -9.33 23.90
CA GLY A 65 8.09 -8.99 23.42
C GLY A 65 8.26 -7.53 23.00
N ILE A 66 7.31 -6.66 23.34
CA ILE A 66 7.29 -5.26 22.95
C ILE A 66 7.69 -4.41 24.17
N ASP A 67 8.84 -3.76 24.09
CA ASP A 67 9.33 -2.89 25.17
C ASP A 67 8.55 -1.57 25.19
N ALA A 68 7.50 -1.55 25.99
CA ALA A 68 6.63 -0.39 26.16
C ALA A 68 7.35 0.81 26.81
N ASN A 69 8.46 0.61 27.54
CA ASN A 69 9.25 1.72 28.09
C ASN A 69 10.09 2.39 27.01
N ALA A 70 10.70 1.60 26.12
CA ALA A 70 11.40 2.15 24.96
C ALA A 70 10.42 2.95 24.08
N ILE A 71 9.24 2.41 23.78
CA ILE A 71 8.22 3.10 22.99
C ILE A 71 7.72 4.37 23.69
N ASN A 72 7.42 4.32 25.00
CA ASN A 72 7.00 5.51 25.74
C ASN A 72 8.10 6.57 25.79
N SER A 73 9.37 6.18 25.90
CA SER A 73 10.49 7.12 25.83
C SER A 73 10.60 7.75 24.43
N SER A 74 10.40 6.97 23.36
CA SER A 74 10.37 7.49 21.99
C SER A 74 9.18 8.43 21.78
N ILE A 75 7.98 8.08 22.27
CA ILE A 75 6.79 8.92 22.19
C ILE A 75 6.96 10.24 22.97
N ASN A 76 7.52 10.18 24.18
CA ASN A 76 7.80 11.38 24.97
C ASN A 76 8.91 12.23 24.34
N ASN A 77 9.84 11.63 23.60
CA ASN A 77 10.88 12.33 22.85
C ASN A 77 10.37 12.89 21.51
N ILE A 78 9.20 12.45 21.02
CA ILE A 78 8.53 13.08 19.90
C ILE A 78 7.95 14.41 20.41
N ASN A 79 8.66 15.49 20.08
CA ASN A 79 8.29 16.84 20.45
C ASN A 79 7.07 17.31 19.65
N LEU A 80 5.88 16.91 20.10
CA LEU A 80 4.59 17.30 19.50
C LEU A 80 4.33 18.81 19.58
N LYS A 81 5.04 19.56 20.45
CA LYS A 81 4.92 21.03 20.49
C LYS A 81 5.44 21.68 19.22
N SER A 82 6.47 21.11 18.58
CA SER A 82 6.98 21.61 17.29
C SER A 82 6.07 21.24 16.11
N THR A 83 5.19 20.25 16.25
CA THR A 83 4.30 19.80 15.16
C THR A 83 3.00 20.60 15.10
N PHE A 84 2.55 21.13 16.24
CA PHE A 84 1.28 21.89 16.33
C PHE A 84 1.46 23.39 16.54
N GLU A 85 2.70 23.88 16.68
CA GLU A 85 2.95 25.31 16.61
C GLU A 85 3.11 25.69 15.14
N PRO A 86 2.21 26.52 14.55
CA PRO A 86 2.43 27.03 13.21
C PRO A 86 3.76 27.80 13.21
N PHE A 87 4.65 27.43 12.28
CA PHE A 87 6.01 27.98 12.13
C PHE A 87 6.06 29.52 12.04
N GLN A 88 4.92 30.16 11.83
CA GLN A 88 4.71 31.57 12.08
C GLN A 88 3.24 31.80 12.48
N PRO A 89 2.93 32.55 13.55
CA PRO A 89 1.59 33.10 13.71
C PRO A 89 1.34 34.03 12.53
N ILE A 90 0.56 33.57 11.56
CA ILE A 90 0.09 34.40 10.45
C ILE A 90 -0.91 35.36 11.08
N PHE A 91 -0.50 36.59 11.35
CA PHE A 91 -1.44 37.63 11.71
C PHE A 91 -2.36 37.84 10.50
N ASP A 92 -3.69 37.82 10.71
CA ASP A 92 -4.75 38.01 9.69
C ASP A 92 -4.71 39.38 8.95
N THR A 93 -3.56 40.06 8.95
CA THR A 93 -3.37 41.42 8.41
C THR A 93 -2.10 41.56 7.54
N ASP A 94 -1.35 40.48 7.29
CA ASP A 94 -0.18 40.50 6.37
C ASP A 94 -0.42 39.60 5.15
N THR A 95 -0.92 40.20 4.08
CA THR A 95 -1.17 39.53 2.80
C THR A 95 0.12 39.04 2.12
N GLU A 96 1.26 39.68 2.39
CA GLU A 96 2.54 39.30 1.82
C GLU A 96 3.08 38.01 2.46
N ALA A 97 2.97 37.90 3.79
CA ALA A 97 3.34 36.68 4.51
C ALA A 97 2.49 35.47 4.09
N PHE A 98 1.17 35.66 3.92
CA PHE A 98 0.29 34.60 3.43
C PHE A 98 0.68 34.14 2.01
N LEU A 99 0.95 35.07 1.10
CA LEU A 99 1.36 34.74 -0.27
C LEU A 99 2.72 34.02 -0.31
N ARG A 100 3.66 34.41 0.54
CA ARG A 100 4.96 33.74 0.68
C ARG A 100 4.80 32.30 1.17
N HIS A 101 4.00 32.09 2.22
CA HIS A 101 3.71 30.76 2.73
C HIS A 101 3.01 29.89 1.67
N GLN A 102 1.99 30.43 1.00
CA GLN A 102 1.28 29.70 -0.04
C GLN A 102 2.20 29.33 -1.21
N HIS A 103 3.10 30.22 -1.59
CA HIS A 103 4.10 29.94 -2.62
C HIS A 103 5.04 28.80 -2.22
N GLU A 104 5.54 28.82 -0.98
CA GLU A 104 6.36 27.74 -0.43
C GLU A 104 5.61 26.40 -0.40
N GLN A 105 4.35 26.41 0.03
CA GLN A 105 3.51 25.21 0.03
C GLN A 105 3.23 24.68 -1.37
N ILE A 106 3.04 25.56 -2.36
CA ILE A 106 2.91 25.14 -3.77
C ILE A 106 4.20 24.48 -4.24
N ILE A 107 5.37 25.01 -3.90
CA ILE A 107 6.66 24.40 -4.24
C ILE A 107 6.77 23.01 -3.62
N ILE A 108 6.47 22.88 -2.33
CA ILE A 108 6.53 21.58 -1.61
C ILE A 108 5.58 20.57 -2.25
N ASN A 109 4.31 20.97 -2.48
CA ASN A 109 3.32 20.09 -3.10
C ASN A 109 3.72 19.69 -4.52
N THR A 110 4.31 20.60 -5.30
CA THR A 110 4.79 20.29 -6.65
C THR A 110 5.94 19.28 -6.61
N ILE A 111 6.85 19.42 -5.64
CA ILE A 111 7.95 18.45 -5.45
C ILE A 111 7.39 17.09 -5.07
N ASP A 112 6.47 17.03 -4.10
CA ASP A 112 5.91 15.77 -3.64
C ASP A 112 5.08 15.07 -4.72
N GLU A 113 4.29 15.82 -5.49
CA GLU A 113 3.54 15.27 -6.62
C GLU A 113 4.47 14.77 -7.73
N SER A 114 5.53 15.52 -8.07
CA SER A 114 6.50 15.07 -9.08
C SER A 114 7.25 13.82 -8.64
N ARG A 115 7.55 13.68 -7.34
CA ARG A 115 8.11 12.44 -6.77
C ARG A 115 7.11 11.29 -6.90
N ARG A 116 5.86 11.52 -6.52
CA ARG A 116 4.79 10.52 -6.58
C ARG A 116 4.58 10.03 -8.01
N GLU A 117 4.54 10.94 -8.97
CA GLU A 117 4.46 10.66 -10.40
C GLU A 117 5.67 9.84 -10.87
N THR A 118 6.90 10.25 -10.51
CA THR A 118 8.14 9.54 -10.89
C THR A 118 8.16 8.10 -10.37
N VAL A 119 7.71 7.86 -9.14
CA VAL A 119 7.64 6.51 -8.56
C VAL A 119 6.62 5.66 -9.31
N MET A 120 5.43 6.21 -9.59
CA MET A 120 4.41 5.50 -10.36
C MET A 120 4.86 5.16 -11.77
N ASP A 121 5.54 6.09 -12.44
CA ASP A 121 6.10 5.87 -13.77
C ASP A 121 7.20 4.81 -13.77
N PHE A 122 8.07 4.83 -12.74
CA PHE A 122 9.08 3.80 -12.55
C PHE A 122 8.43 2.42 -12.35
N ASP A 123 7.42 2.32 -11.49
CA ASP A 123 6.75 1.06 -11.18
C ASP A 123 6.07 0.49 -12.44
N SER A 124 5.32 1.31 -13.18
CA SER A 124 4.67 0.93 -14.44
C SER A 124 5.67 0.47 -15.49
N ASN A 125 6.78 1.20 -15.66
CA ASN A 125 7.82 0.84 -16.62
C ASN A 125 8.57 -0.44 -16.19
N PHE A 126 8.81 -0.62 -14.89
CA PHE A 126 9.46 -1.80 -14.34
C PHE A 126 8.58 -3.04 -14.51
N GLU A 127 7.27 -2.94 -14.24
CA GLU A 127 6.31 -4.03 -14.49
C GLU A 127 6.27 -4.41 -15.97
N THR A 128 6.23 -3.42 -16.86
CA THR A 128 6.22 -3.67 -18.32
C THR A 128 7.49 -4.39 -18.76
N SER A 129 8.65 -3.92 -18.29
CA SER A 129 9.95 -4.53 -18.60
C SER A 129 10.07 -5.95 -18.04
N LEU A 130 9.64 -6.16 -16.79
CA LEU A 130 9.65 -7.48 -16.14
C LEU A 130 8.76 -8.48 -16.89
N ASN A 131 7.56 -8.07 -17.30
CA ASN A 131 6.66 -8.91 -18.08
C ASN A 131 7.22 -9.25 -19.45
N TYR A 132 7.86 -8.29 -20.13
CA TYR A 132 8.55 -8.53 -21.40
C TYR A 132 9.66 -9.57 -21.25
N ASP A 133 10.52 -9.41 -20.23
CA ASP A 133 11.62 -10.35 -19.95
C ASP A 133 11.12 -11.74 -19.55
N TRP A 134 10.02 -11.80 -18.79
CA TRP A 134 9.36 -13.05 -18.43
C TRP A 134 8.86 -13.79 -19.67
N GLU A 135 8.10 -13.14 -20.55
CA GLU A 135 7.58 -13.76 -21.77
C GLU A 135 8.72 -14.18 -22.71
N ARG A 136 9.79 -13.39 -22.81
CA ARG A 136 11.00 -13.76 -23.57
C ARG A 136 11.66 -15.01 -22.99
N THR A 137 11.83 -15.07 -21.68
CA THR A 137 12.49 -16.20 -21.01
C THR A 137 11.64 -17.45 -21.07
N LYS A 138 10.33 -17.32 -20.87
CA LYS A 138 9.36 -18.39 -21.06
C LYS A 138 9.45 -18.97 -22.47
N LYS A 139 9.42 -18.14 -23.51
CA LYS A 139 9.58 -18.59 -24.91
C LYS A 139 10.88 -19.36 -25.12
N ARG A 140 12.01 -18.83 -24.63
CA ARG A 140 13.31 -19.52 -24.69
C ARG A 140 13.27 -20.89 -24.02
N ILE A 141 12.71 -20.97 -22.80
CA ILE A 141 12.59 -22.24 -22.08
C ILE A 141 11.74 -23.23 -22.88
N PHE A 142 10.61 -22.80 -23.46
CA PHE A 142 9.77 -23.67 -24.28
C PHE A 142 10.46 -24.14 -25.57
N GLU A 143 11.30 -23.30 -26.18
CA GLU A 143 12.10 -23.65 -27.35
C GLU A 143 13.16 -24.70 -27.00
N GLU A 144 13.94 -24.47 -25.95
CA GLU A 144 14.96 -25.43 -25.47
C GLU A 144 14.34 -26.76 -25.01
N LEU A 145 13.22 -26.72 -24.29
CA LEU A 145 12.53 -27.92 -23.82
C LEU A 145 11.79 -28.63 -24.95
N GLY A 146 11.26 -27.89 -25.93
CA GLY A 146 10.63 -28.42 -27.14
C GLY A 146 11.64 -29.08 -28.08
N HIS A 147 12.86 -28.55 -28.17
CA HIS A 147 13.96 -29.19 -28.91
C HIS A 147 14.51 -30.42 -28.18
N SER A 148 14.44 -30.48 -26.85
CA SER A 148 14.85 -31.65 -26.07
C SER A 148 13.95 -32.89 -26.24
N GLN A 149 12.78 -32.77 -26.88
CA GLN A 149 11.82 -33.89 -27.03
C GLN A 149 11.85 -34.58 -28.41
N LEU A 150 12.78 -34.24 -29.30
CA LEU A 150 12.97 -34.95 -30.57
C LEU A 150 14.40 -35.47 -30.69
N PRO A 151 14.68 -36.75 -30.34
CA PRO A 151 15.78 -37.44 -30.96
C PRO A 151 15.38 -37.73 -32.42
N ALA A 152 16.27 -37.36 -33.33
CA ALA A 152 16.17 -37.63 -34.76
C ALA A 152 15.89 -39.11 -35.04
N ALA A 153 14.87 -39.37 -35.86
CA ALA A 153 14.74 -40.61 -36.63
C ALA A 153 14.32 -40.24 -38.06
N GLY A 154 15.30 -40.25 -38.97
CA GLY A 154 15.24 -40.68 -40.37
C GLY A 154 14.19 -40.10 -41.34
N PRO A 155 14.59 -39.72 -42.57
CA PRO A 155 13.66 -39.26 -43.59
C PRO A 155 13.06 -40.46 -44.33
N ASP A 156 11.74 -40.58 -44.37
CA ASP A 156 11.09 -41.46 -45.35
C ASP A 156 9.76 -40.85 -45.82
N ASN A 157 9.63 -40.88 -47.14
CA ASN A 157 8.48 -40.48 -47.94
C ASN A 157 7.19 -41.15 -47.44
N ASP A 158 6.09 -40.41 -47.31
CA ASP A 158 4.90 -40.73 -48.12
C ASP A 158 3.87 -39.58 -48.10
N LEU A 159 3.25 -39.44 -49.27
CA LEU A 159 2.24 -38.50 -49.67
C LEU A 159 0.86 -39.12 -49.40
N GLY A 160 0.01 -38.45 -48.62
CA GLY A 160 -1.44 -38.59 -48.78
C GLY A 160 -2.26 -39.02 -47.56
N GLN A 161 -3.08 -38.07 -47.11
CA GLN A 161 -4.47 -38.22 -46.67
C GLN A 161 -4.86 -39.08 -45.45
N SER A 162 -5.84 -38.50 -44.74
CA SER A 162 -6.90 -39.13 -43.94
C SER A 162 -6.68 -39.36 -42.44
N THR A 163 -7.14 -38.33 -41.71
CA THR A 163 -8.24 -38.44 -40.72
C THR A 163 -8.27 -39.69 -39.83
N ARG A 164 -7.85 -39.57 -38.56
CA ARG A 164 -8.58 -40.14 -37.41
C ARG A 164 -8.44 -39.25 -36.18
N THR A 165 -9.56 -38.63 -35.80
CA THR A 165 -9.82 -38.07 -34.48
C THR A 165 -9.89 -39.20 -33.45
N LEU A 166 -9.31 -39.02 -32.25
CA LEU A 166 -10.02 -39.01 -30.95
C LEU A 166 -9.09 -39.18 -29.73
N ARG A 167 -9.31 -38.25 -28.79
CA ARG A 167 -9.27 -38.37 -27.31
C ARG A 167 -7.94 -38.19 -26.57
N GLY A 168 -7.91 -37.08 -25.85
CA GLY A 168 -7.10 -36.84 -24.66
C GLY A 168 -7.42 -35.47 -24.08
N ALA A 169 -8.60 -35.32 -23.46
CA ALA A 169 -9.03 -34.08 -22.83
C ALA A 169 -8.04 -33.68 -21.72
N SER A 170 -7.45 -32.50 -21.87
CA SER A 170 -6.93 -31.70 -20.77
C SER A 170 -7.24 -30.26 -21.14
N SER A 171 -8.44 -29.82 -20.76
CA SER A 171 -8.79 -28.41 -20.69
C SER A 171 -7.96 -27.78 -19.56
N LEU A 172 -6.68 -27.52 -19.83
CA LEU A 172 -5.90 -26.59 -19.05
C LEU A 172 -6.26 -25.21 -19.56
N GLY A 173 -6.91 -24.45 -18.68
CA GLY A 173 -7.47 -23.13 -18.95
C GLY A 173 -6.51 -22.28 -19.75
N LEU A 174 -6.93 -21.95 -20.96
CA LEU A 174 -6.39 -20.88 -21.77
C LEU A 174 -6.54 -19.59 -20.95
N SER A 175 -5.49 -19.18 -20.24
CA SER A 175 -5.42 -17.85 -19.66
C SER A 175 -5.47 -16.88 -20.83
N GLN A 176 -6.65 -16.31 -21.05
CA GLN A 176 -6.86 -15.25 -22.01
C GLN A 176 -5.77 -14.21 -21.78
N SER A 177 -5.01 -13.96 -22.83
CA SER A 177 -4.27 -12.73 -23.03
C SER A 177 -5.22 -11.57 -22.75
N SER A 178 -5.10 -10.98 -21.55
CA SER A 178 -5.82 -9.76 -21.19
C SER A 178 -5.24 -8.63 -22.02
N SER A 179 -5.84 -8.43 -23.18
CA SER A 179 -5.67 -7.26 -24.02
C SER A 179 -6.04 -6.01 -23.22
N TYR A 180 -5.02 -5.17 -23.05
CA TYR A 180 -5.01 -3.73 -22.79
C TYR A 180 -6.38 -3.05 -22.88
N LEU A 181 -6.97 -2.79 -21.71
CA LEU A 181 -7.93 -1.70 -21.49
C LEU A 181 -7.19 -0.66 -20.63
N PRO A 182 -6.86 0.53 -21.17
CA PRO A 182 -6.26 1.59 -20.40
C PRO A 182 -7.36 2.26 -19.59
N GLY A 183 -7.45 1.93 -18.30
CA GLY A 183 -8.44 2.57 -17.44
C GLY A 183 -8.86 1.76 -16.23
N PHE A 184 -7.93 1.17 -15.49
CA PHE A 184 -8.20 0.83 -14.09
C PHE A 184 -6.96 1.10 -13.27
N ASN A 185 -7.15 1.96 -12.29
CA ASN A 185 -6.24 2.47 -11.29
C ASN A 185 -5.30 1.36 -10.76
N GLN A 186 -4.10 1.22 -11.36
CA GLN A 186 -3.04 0.42 -10.76
C GLN A 186 -2.55 1.21 -9.56
N SER A 187 -3.04 0.80 -8.40
CA SER A 187 -2.58 1.28 -7.12
C SER A 187 -1.10 0.89 -6.97
N PRO A 188 -0.26 1.67 -6.27
CA PRO A 188 1.19 1.39 -6.05
C PRO A 188 1.48 0.06 -5.33
N SER A 189 0.47 -0.76 -5.09
CA SER A 189 0.51 -2.07 -4.45
C SER A 189 0.87 -3.22 -5.38
N SER A 190 0.90 -3.06 -6.71
CA SER A 190 1.10 -4.19 -7.63
C SER A 190 2.50 -4.80 -7.52
N LEU A 191 3.56 -3.98 -7.44
CA LEU A 191 4.91 -4.47 -7.20
C LEU A 191 5.11 -5.08 -5.81
N ASP A 192 4.57 -4.47 -4.77
CA ASP A 192 4.63 -5.03 -3.41
C ASP A 192 3.97 -6.41 -3.34
N ILE A 193 2.84 -6.58 -4.03
CA ILE A 193 2.18 -7.88 -4.17
C ILE A 193 3.09 -8.85 -4.94
N ILE A 194 3.69 -8.44 -6.07
CA ILE A 194 4.57 -9.31 -6.85
C ILE A 194 5.80 -9.73 -6.04
N PHE A 195 6.48 -8.80 -5.36
CA PHE A 195 7.65 -9.09 -4.54
C PHE A 195 7.31 -9.97 -3.33
N SER A 196 6.14 -9.75 -2.71
CA SER A 196 5.64 -10.62 -1.65
C SER A 196 5.43 -12.06 -2.16
N LYS A 197 4.78 -12.23 -3.31
CA LYS A 197 4.59 -13.56 -3.91
C LYS A 197 5.91 -14.19 -4.33
N LEU A 198 6.87 -13.41 -4.84
CA LEU A 198 8.16 -13.89 -5.35
C LEU A 198 9.13 -14.31 -4.24
N LYS A 199 9.10 -13.64 -3.09
CA LYS A 199 10.06 -13.85 -1.98
C LYS A 199 10.15 -15.30 -1.48
N PRO A 200 9.04 -16.04 -1.26
CA PRO A 200 9.08 -17.47 -0.94
C PRO A 200 9.74 -18.33 -2.02
N TYR A 201 9.51 -18.03 -3.31
CA TYR A 201 10.09 -18.80 -4.42
C TYR A 201 11.59 -18.55 -4.56
N TYR A 202 12.04 -17.31 -4.39
CA TYR A 202 13.47 -16.99 -4.40
C TYR A 202 14.23 -17.80 -3.36
N LYS A 203 13.66 -17.93 -2.15
CA LYS A 203 14.26 -18.72 -1.07
C LYS A 203 14.45 -20.20 -1.48
N VAL A 204 13.42 -20.81 -2.08
CA VAL A 204 13.52 -22.21 -2.55
C VAL A 204 14.62 -22.38 -3.60
N VAL A 205 14.76 -21.43 -4.53
CA VAL A 205 15.80 -21.48 -5.56
C VAL A 205 17.19 -21.25 -4.96
N TYR A 206 17.31 -20.37 -3.97
CA TYR A 206 18.56 -20.14 -3.25
C TYR A 206 19.00 -21.41 -2.49
N ASP A 207 18.09 -22.01 -1.73
CA ASP A 207 18.34 -23.24 -0.96
C ASP A 207 18.70 -24.41 -1.91
N LEU A 208 18.10 -24.47 -3.10
CA LEU A 208 18.46 -25.43 -4.14
C LEU A 208 19.90 -25.22 -4.66
N CYS A 209 20.29 -23.97 -4.92
CA CYS A 209 21.64 -23.64 -5.37
C CYS A 209 22.68 -23.97 -4.31
N GLU A 210 22.38 -23.72 -3.03
CA GLU A 210 23.23 -24.09 -1.90
C GLU A 210 23.34 -25.61 -1.75
N ALA A 211 22.23 -26.34 -1.82
CA ALA A 211 22.23 -27.80 -1.77
C ALA A 211 23.01 -28.43 -2.93
N ARG A 212 22.95 -27.82 -4.12
CA ARG A 212 23.74 -28.23 -5.30
C ARG A 212 25.23 -27.97 -5.11
N LEU A 213 25.62 -26.86 -4.48
CA LEU A 213 27.01 -26.58 -4.13
C LEU A 213 27.57 -27.58 -3.10
N GLN A 214 26.73 -28.04 -2.18
CA GLN A 214 27.10 -29.02 -1.15
C GLN A 214 26.98 -30.48 -1.61
N GLY A 215 26.44 -30.74 -2.81
CA GLY A 215 26.25 -32.09 -3.36
C GLY A 215 25.18 -32.92 -2.63
N SER A 216 24.29 -32.28 -1.89
CA SER A 216 23.22 -32.93 -1.13
C SER A 216 21.93 -33.07 -1.96
N ALA A 217 21.13 -34.11 -1.67
CA ALA A 217 19.84 -34.30 -2.34
C ALA A 217 18.79 -33.31 -1.79
N PHE A 218 18.25 -32.45 -2.65
CA PHE A 218 17.26 -31.44 -2.28
C PHE A 218 15.86 -31.82 -2.79
N PRO A 219 14.85 -31.98 -1.90
CA PRO A 219 13.49 -32.32 -2.30
C PRO A 219 12.76 -31.09 -2.86
N LEU A 220 13.01 -30.77 -4.12
CA LEU A 220 12.50 -29.56 -4.80
C LEU A 220 10.97 -29.42 -4.75
N ALA A 221 10.25 -30.53 -4.93
CA ALA A 221 8.79 -30.52 -5.00
C ALA A 221 8.12 -30.16 -3.67
N SER A 222 8.65 -30.63 -2.53
CA SER A 222 8.07 -30.29 -1.22
C SER A 222 8.28 -28.81 -0.88
N HIS A 223 9.48 -28.28 -1.14
CA HIS A 223 9.80 -26.88 -0.88
C HIS A 223 8.97 -25.92 -1.75
N PHE A 224 8.69 -26.24 -3.02
CA PHE A 224 7.80 -25.42 -3.85
C PHE A 224 6.32 -25.51 -3.44
N VAL A 225 5.86 -26.67 -2.94
CA VAL A 225 4.50 -26.80 -2.39
C VAL A 225 4.34 -25.97 -1.12
N ASP A 226 5.35 -25.94 -0.26
CA ASP A 226 5.32 -25.09 0.93
C ASP A 226 5.42 -23.59 0.57
N ALA A 227 6.22 -23.24 -0.44
CA ALA A 227 6.33 -21.87 -0.94
C ALA A 227 5.02 -21.36 -1.57
N SER A 228 4.29 -22.20 -2.32
CA SER A 228 2.99 -21.80 -2.89
C SER A 228 1.95 -21.57 -1.80
N ARG A 229 1.94 -22.39 -0.74
CA ARG A 229 1.09 -22.19 0.44
C ARG A 229 1.39 -20.89 1.16
N LEU A 230 2.67 -20.52 1.29
CA LEU A 230 3.08 -19.25 1.89
C LEU A 230 2.69 -18.06 1.01
N ALA A 231 2.90 -18.15 -0.29
CA ALA A 231 2.52 -17.09 -1.23
C ALA A 231 1.01 -16.83 -1.22
N HIS A 232 0.17 -17.86 -1.05
CA HIS A 232 -1.29 -17.70 -0.99
C HIS A 232 -1.83 -17.25 0.38
N ARG A 233 -1.03 -17.25 1.45
CA ARG A 233 -1.47 -16.90 2.81
C ARG A 233 -1.61 -15.39 3.04
N ASP A 234 -0.93 -14.57 2.25
CA ASP A 234 -0.95 -13.10 2.33
C ASP A 234 -2.07 -12.47 1.46
N GLN A 235 -3.20 -13.17 1.29
CA GLN A 235 -4.39 -12.71 0.57
C GLN A 235 -5.61 -12.81 1.48
#